data_AF-A0A4U7N6U0-F1
#
_entry.id   AF-A0A4U7N6U0-F1
#
_cell.length_a   1.000
_cell.length_b   1.000
_cell.length_c   1.000
_cell.angle_alpha   90.00
_cell.angle_beta   90.00
_cell.angle_gamma   90.00
#
_symmetry.space_group_name_H-M   'P 1'
#
loop_
_entity.id
_entity.type
_entity.pdbx_description
1 polymer ?
#
loop_
_entity_poly.entity_id
_entity_poly.type
_entity_poly.pdbx_seq_one_letter_code
_entity_poly.pdbx_strand_id
1 'polypeptide(L)' 'MSPTETSNDHAEEHISPAGLKMVFAFLAVFMAAWGGAIYVFGVPGLYLPALALVPVVYLFLIIGAKG' A
#
# COMPACT_ATOMS: atom_id res chain seq x y z
N MET A 1 48.13 -11.84 2.72
CA MET A 1 47.20 -11.17 3.65
C MET A 1 45.94 -10.86 2.87
N SER A 2 44.89 -11.66 3.07
CA SER A 2 43.61 -11.53 2.36
C SER A 2 42.92 -10.23 2.75
N PRO A 3 42.65 -9.32 1.82
CA PRO A 3 41.73 -8.23 2.05
C PRO A 3 40.32 -8.81 1.92
N THR A 4 39.73 -9.07 3.08
CA THR A 4 38.32 -8.78 3.40
C THR A 4 37.32 -9.16 2.32
N GLU A 5 36.66 -10.30 2.52
CA GLU A 5 35.30 -10.53 2.05
C GLU A 5 34.43 -9.34 2.48
N THR A 6 34.25 -8.36 1.60
CA THR A 6 33.10 -7.47 1.65
C THR A 6 31.87 -8.34 1.43
N SER A 7 31.35 -8.90 2.52
CA SER A 7 30.00 -9.44 2.60
C SER A 7 29.07 -8.29 2.21
N ASN A 8 28.67 -8.28 0.94
CA ASN A 8 27.57 -7.46 0.47
C ASN A 8 26.29 -8.11 1.01
N ASP A 9 26.09 -7.97 2.31
CA ASP A 9 24.81 -8.21 2.96
C ASP A 9 23.88 -7.08 2.52
N HIS A 10 23.39 -7.18 1.28
CA HIS A 10 22.09 -6.62 0.95
C HIS A 10 21.15 -7.23 1.97
N ALA A 11 20.80 -6.45 2.99
CA ALA A 11 19.87 -6.87 4.01
C ALA A 11 18.65 -7.45 3.31
N GLU A 12 18.53 -8.79 3.32
CA GLU A 12 17.38 -9.51 2.83
C GLU A 12 16.22 -9.05 3.72
N GLU A 13 15.52 -8.00 3.29
CA GLU A 13 14.33 -7.49 3.96
C GLU A 13 13.29 -8.61 3.86
N HIS A 14 13.28 -9.47 4.86
CA HIS A 14 12.35 -10.57 4.95
C HIS A 14 10.94 -9.97 5.13
N ILE A 15 10.23 -9.81 4.02
CA ILE A 15 8.80 -9.51 4.00
C ILE A 15 8.13 -10.57 4.88
N SER A 16 7.73 -10.16 6.09
CA SER A 16 7.12 -11.07 7.05
C SER A 16 5.91 -11.74 6.39
N PRO A 17 5.84 -13.08 6.31
CA PRO A 17 4.71 -13.77 5.71
C PRO A 17 3.38 -13.39 6.37
N ALA A 18 3.40 -13.03 7.66
CA ALA A 18 2.25 -12.53 8.38
C ALA A 18 1.83 -11.13 7.90
N GLY A 19 2.79 -10.23 7.73
CA GLY A 19 2.54 -8.88 7.17
C GLY A 19 1.99 -8.95 5.75
N LEU A 20 2.57 -9.80 4.90
CA LEU A 20 2.12 -10.00 3.53
C LEU A 20 0.67 -10.52 3.48
N LYS A 21 0.33 -11.51 4.31
CA LYS A 21 -1.05 -12.01 4.44
C LYS A 21 -2.02 -10.90 4.85
N MET A 22 -1.61 -10.05 5.79
CA MET A 22 -2.46 -8.96 6.28
C MET A 22 -2.69 -7.88 5.22
N VAL A 23 -1.65 -7.52 4.44
CA VAL A 23 -1.77 -6.59 3.32
C VAL A 23 -2.73 -7.15 2.26
N PHE A 24 -2.58 -8.41 1.85
CA PHE A 24 -3.48 -9.02 0.88
C PHE A 24 -4.92 -9.15 1.39
N ALA A 25 -5.10 -9.48 2.68
CA ALA A 25 -6.43 -9.53 3.29
C ALA A 25 -7.10 -8.16 3.27
N PHE A 26 -6.39 -7.09 3.65
CA PHE A 26 -6.90 -5.73 3.57
C PHE A 26 -7.28 -5.34 2.14
N LEU A 27 -6.40 -5.63 1.17
CA LEU A 27 -6.63 -5.30 -0.23
C LEU A 27 -7.85 -6.04 -0.80
N ALA A 28 -8.04 -7.31 -0.44
CA ALA A 28 -9.20 -8.10 -0.84
C ALA A 28 -10.51 -7.52 -0.28
N VAL A 29 -10.54 -7.15 1.01
CA VAL A 29 -11.71 -6.53 1.65
C VAL A 29 -12.01 -5.17 1.03
N PHE A 30 -10.97 -4.35 0.79
CA PHE A 30 -11.12 -3.06 0.15
C PHE A 30 -11.72 -3.19 -1.26
N MET A 31 -11.21 -4.13 -2.07
CA MET A 31 -11.72 -4.39 -3.42
C MET A 31 -13.18 -4.89 -3.40
N ALA A 32 -13.53 -5.76 -2.46
CA ALA A 32 -14.90 -6.25 -2.30
C ALA A 32 -15.86 -5.14 -1.88
N ALA A 33 -15.45 -4.29 -0.92
CA ALA A 33 -16.25 -3.15 -0.48
C ALA A 33 -16.44 -2.11 -1.60
N TRP A 34 -15.38 -1.85 -2.38
CA TRP A 34 -15.46 -0.94 -3.53
C TRP A 34 -16.33 -1.51 -4.65
N GLY A 35 -16.15 -2.78 -5.02
CA GLY A 35 -17.00 -3.46 -5.99
C GLY A 35 -18.48 -3.47 -5.57
N GLY A 36 -18.74 -3.69 -4.28
CA GLY A 36 -20.07 -3.57 -3.68
C GLY A 36 -20.64 -2.14 -3.78
N ALA A 37 -19.82 -1.12 -3.53
CA ALA A 37 -20.22 0.27 -3.69
C ALA A 37 -20.58 0.60 -5.16
N ILE A 38 -19.82 0.07 -6.13
CA ILE A 38 -20.16 0.20 -7.56
C ILE A 38 -21.49 -0.52 -7.85
N TYR A 39 -21.72 -1.71 -7.30
CA TYR A 39 -22.95 -2.46 -7.51
C TYR A 39 -24.19 -1.74 -6.95
N VAL A 40 -24.08 -1.18 -5.73
CA VAL A 40 -25.20 -0.51 -5.04
C VAL A 40 -25.46 0.88 -5.59
N PHE A 41 -24.42 1.66 -5.85
CA PHE A 41 -24.52 3.09 -6.21
C PHE A 41 -24.22 3.39 -7.68
N GLY A 42 -23.79 2.41 -8.47
CA GLY A 42 -23.43 2.58 -9.89
C GLY A 42 -22.15 3.40 -10.09
N VAL A 43 -22.17 4.28 -11.10
CA VAL A 43 -21.07 5.21 -11.42
C VAL A 43 -20.68 6.09 -10.22
N PRO A 44 -21.62 6.63 -9.41
CA PRO A 44 -21.29 7.28 -8.14
C PRO A 44 -20.37 6.46 -7.22
N GLY A 45 -20.56 5.14 -7.16
CA GLY A 45 -19.74 4.21 -6.38
C GLY A 45 -18.28 4.14 -6.84
N LEU A 46 -18.03 4.41 -8.13
CA LEU A 46 -16.68 4.47 -8.70
C LEU A 46 -15.88 5.67 -8.17
N TYR A 47 -16.55 6.77 -7.82
CA TYR A 47 -15.89 7.98 -7.32
C TYR A 47 -15.49 7.88 -5.83
N LEU A 48 -16.06 6.95 -5.05
CA LEU A 48 -15.78 6.86 -3.61
C LEU A 48 -14.29 6.67 -3.28
N PRO A 49 -13.55 5.70 -3.89
CA PRO A 49 -12.13 5.57 -3.62
C PRO A 49 -11.32 6.78 -4.06
N ALA A 50 -11.68 7.38 -5.21
CA ALA A 50 -11.01 8.57 -5.70
C ALA A 50 -11.13 9.72 -4.69
N LEU A 51 -12.36 10.01 -4.23
CA LEU A 51 -12.63 11.06 -3.24
C LEU A 51 -11.93 10.80 -1.90
N ALA A 52 -11.92 9.55 -1.44
CA ALA A 52 -11.27 9.17 -0.19
C ALA A 52 -9.73 9.26 -0.29
N LEU A 53 -9.14 8.93 -1.44
CA LEU A 53 -7.71 8.93 -1.64
C LEU A 53 -7.13 10.33 -1.91
N VAL A 54 -7.90 11.30 -2.42
CA VAL A 54 -7.40 12.67 -2.64
C VAL A 54 -6.75 13.29 -1.38
N PRO A 55 -7.44 13.38 -0.22
CA PRO A 55 -6.83 13.95 0.98
C PRO A 55 -5.67 13.10 1.52
N VAL A 56 -5.74 11.77 1.36
CA VAL A 56 -4.69 10.84 1.80
C VAL A 56 -3.39 11.08 1.02
N VAL A 57 -3.47 11.12 -0.31
CA VAL A 57 -2.33 11.41 -1.17
C VAL A 57 -1.79 12.81 -0.89
N TYR A 58 -2.67 13.80 -0.73
CA TYR A 58 -2.26 15.16 -0.38
C TYR A 58 -1.50 15.21 0.95
N LEU A 59 -1.94 14.47 1.97
CA LEU A 59 -1.23 14.36 3.24
C LEU A 59 0.14 13.71 3.07
N PHE A 60 0.26 12.63 2.29
CA PHE A 60 1.55 12.01 1.99
C PHE A 60 2.49 12.97 1.26
N LEU A 61 1.99 13.75 0.31
CA LEU A 61 2.77 14.79 -0.38
C LEU A 61 3.25 15.86 0.59
N ILE A 62 2.40 16.32 1.50
CA ILE A 62 2.79 17.27 2.54
C ILE A 62 3.89 16.67 3.42
N ILE A 63 3.72 15.45 3.93
CA ILE A 63 4.71 14.79 4.80
C ILE A 63 6.04 14.59 4.06
N GLY A 64 6.00 14.08 2.83
CA GLY A 64 7.20 13.86 2.03
C GLY A 64 7.90 15.16 1.60
N ALA A 65 7.15 16.24 1.37
CA ALA A 65 7.71 17.55 1.04
C ALA A 65 8.33 18.27 2.24
N LYS A 66 8.08 17.81 3.47
CA LYS A 66 8.59 18.43 4.70
C LYS A 66 10.04 18.06 5.04
N GLY A 67 10.64 17.11 4.32
CA GLY A 67 12.02 16.68 4.52
C GLY A 67 12.17 15.71 5.68
#